data_AF-A0A7S3IG67-F1
#
_entry.id   AF-A0A7S3IG67-F1
#
_cell.length_a   1.000
_cell.length_b   1.000
_cell.length_c   1.000
_cell.angle_alpha   90.00
_cell.angle_beta   90.00
_cell.angle_gamma   90.00
#
_symmetry.space_group_name_H-M   'P 1'
#
loop_
_entity.id
_entity.type
_entity.pdbx_description
1 polymer ?
#
loop_
_entity_poly.entity_id
_entity_poly.type
_entity_poly.pdbx_seq_one_letter_code
_entity_poly.pdbx_strand_id
1 'polypeptide(L)'
;PSNMESEKPTQQTPEVEQITEKVEKLTMDSGEETKKKPLVLIVLGMAGSGKTTFVNKLTSFLSEQGKRTYNVNLDPAVLNVSFTANIDIRDSVKYKEVMKKFQLGPNGAILTSLNIFAAQFDQVVQLIEKKADQLDYVVIDTPGQ
;
A
#
# COMPACT_ATOMS: atom_id res chain seq x y z
N PRO A 1 30.54 25.88 67.09
CA PRO A 1 29.28 25.92 67.88
C PRO A 1 28.09 26.26 66.98
N SER A 2 27.04 25.42 67.03
CA SER A 2 25.64 25.62 66.58
C SER A 2 25.38 26.02 65.13
N ASN A 3 24.53 25.39 64.32
CA ASN A 3 23.55 24.32 64.53
C ASN A 3 23.31 23.60 63.20
N MET A 4 23.16 22.28 63.26
CA MET A 4 22.48 21.47 62.27
C MET A 4 20.97 21.73 62.39
N GLU A 5 20.31 22.09 61.28
CA GLU A 5 18.88 21.90 61.12
C GLU A 5 18.67 20.92 59.97
N SER A 6 18.36 19.69 60.36
CA SER A 6 17.95 18.60 59.48
C SER A 6 16.48 18.81 59.10
N GLU A 7 16.21 19.31 57.90
CA GLU A 7 14.88 19.24 57.30
C GLU A 7 14.57 17.77 56.94
N LYS A 8 13.51 17.22 57.56
CA LYS A 8 12.95 15.91 57.20
C LYS A 8 12.35 15.96 55.79
N PRO A 9 12.43 14.88 55.00
CA PRO A 9 11.72 14.81 53.73
C PRO A 9 10.21 14.71 53.99
N THR A 10 9.47 15.69 53.48
CA THR A 10 8.01 15.74 53.46
C THR A 10 7.47 14.48 52.77
N GLN A 11 6.64 13.73 53.51
CA GLN A 11 5.87 12.60 52.97
C GLN A 11 4.97 13.11 51.84
N GLN A 12 5.19 12.61 50.63
CA GLN A 12 4.31 12.89 49.49
C GLN A 12 2.95 12.22 49.73
N THR A 13 1.89 13.02 49.72
CA THR A 13 0.50 12.59 49.84
C THR A 13 0.10 11.79 48.59
N PRO A 14 -0.67 10.67 48.71
CA PRO A 14 -1.07 9.81 47.58
C PRO A 14 -1.87 10.52 46.48
N GLU A 15 -2.37 11.73 46.72
CA GLU A 15 -2.98 12.59 45.70
C GLU A 15 -1.99 13.10 44.66
N VAL A 16 -0.74 13.41 45.04
CA VAL A 16 0.26 13.96 44.10
C VAL A 16 0.72 12.88 43.13
N GLU A 17 0.86 11.64 43.60
CA GLU A 17 1.21 10.47 42.80
C GLU A 17 0.08 10.12 41.82
N GLN A 18 -1.18 10.16 42.27
CA GLN A 18 -2.36 9.95 41.41
C GLN A 18 -2.55 11.06 40.36
N ILE A 19 -2.23 12.31 40.70
CA ILE A 19 -2.25 13.42 39.74
C ILE A 19 -1.11 13.27 38.74
N THR A 20 0.07 12.80 39.17
CA THR A 20 1.22 12.57 38.28
C THR A 20 0.94 11.41 37.32
N GLU A 21 0.37 10.30 37.79
CA GLU A 21 -0.09 9.20 36.94
C GLU A 21 -1.23 9.64 35.98
N LYS A 22 -2.15 10.51 36.42
CA LYS A 22 -3.18 11.09 35.54
C LYS A 22 -2.59 12.00 34.49
N VAL A 23 -1.57 12.81 34.82
CA VAL A 23 -0.89 13.72 33.91
C VAL A 23 -0.01 12.94 32.93
N GLU A 24 0.61 11.84 33.35
CA GLU A 24 1.31 10.89 32.46
C GLU A 24 0.32 10.14 31.55
N LYS A 25 -0.84 9.71 32.05
CA LYS A 25 -1.90 9.11 31.20
C LYS A 25 -2.54 10.10 30.23
N LEU A 26 -2.61 11.38 30.60
CA LEU A 26 -3.12 12.46 29.74
C LEU A 26 -2.08 12.92 28.71
N THR A 27 -0.78 12.77 28.99
CA THR A 27 0.30 13.04 28.03
C THR A 27 0.67 11.83 27.17
N MET A 28 0.25 10.61 27.54
CA MET A 28 0.35 9.38 26.73
C MET A 28 -0.86 9.13 25.79
N ASP A 29 -1.78 10.08 25.64
CA ASP A 29 -2.69 10.14 24.49
C ASP A 29 -2.04 10.90 23.31
N SER A 30 -0.70 11.00 23.33
CA SER A 30 0.09 11.61 22.28
C SER A 30 0.13 10.71 21.05
N GLY A 31 -0.65 11.13 20.05
CA GLY A 31 -0.33 10.93 18.65
C GLY A 31 -0.87 9.62 18.08
N GLU A 32 -2.10 9.67 17.58
CA GLU A 32 -2.28 9.07 16.26
C GLU A 32 -1.35 9.83 15.31
N GLU A 33 -0.09 9.36 15.18
CA GLU A 33 0.64 9.58 13.93
C GLU A 33 -0.30 9.03 12.87
N THR A 34 -0.98 9.93 12.15
CA THR A 34 -1.79 9.55 11.01
C THR A 34 -0.83 8.92 10.01
N LYS A 35 -0.68 7.58 10.08
CA LYS A 35 0.19 6.82 9.22
C LYS A 35 -0.13 7.23 7.80
N LYS A 36 0.87 7.83 7.14
CA LYS A 36 0.69 8.41 5.82
C LYS A 36 0.35 7.27 4.86
N LYS A 37 -0.92 7.19 4.46
CA LYS A 37 -1.38 6.20 3.50
C LYS A 37 -0.68 6.46 2.15
N PRO A 38 -0.32 5.41 1.40
CA PRO A 38 0.30 5.57 0.10
C PRO A 38 -0.67 6.23 -0.88
N LEU A 39 -0.15 7.02 -1.82
CA LEU A 39 -0.96 7.55 -2.91
C LEU A 39 -1.23 6.46 -3.94
N VAL A 40 -2.50 6.18 -4.23
CA VAL A 40 -2.89 5.20 -5.25
C VAL A 40 -3.13 5.90 -6.59
N LEU A 41 -2.39 5.48 -7.61
CA LEU A 41 -2.46 5.98 -8.98
C LEU A 41 -3.00 4.88 -9.89
N ILE A 42 -4.21 5.06 -10.39
CA ILE A 42 -4.85 4.14 -11.35
C ILE A 42 -4.72 4.75 -12.74
N VAL A 43 -3.99 4.09 -13.63
CA VAL A 43 -3.73 4.57 -14.98
C VAL A 43 -4.77 3.99 -15.93
N LEU A 44 -5.63 4.84 -16.48
CA LEU A 44 -6.70 4.51 -17.41
C LEU A 44 -6.47 5.17 -18.78
N GLY A 45 -7.06 4.61 -19.83
CA GLY A 45 -6.92 5.14 -21.20
C GLY A 45 -7.11 4.07 -22.27
N MET A 46 -7.36 4.49 -23.50
CA MET A 46 -7.61 3.61 -24.64
C MET A 46 -6.41 2.69 -24.94
N ALA A 47 -6.66 1.57 -25.63
CA ALA A 47 -5.60 0.74 -26.20
C ALA A 47 -4.67 1.59 -27.08
N GLY A 48 -3.36 1.43 -26.89
CA GLY A 48 -2.35 2.20 -27.63
C GLY A 48 -2.08 3.62 -27.13
N SER A 49 -2.77 4.12 -26.09
CA SER A 49 -2.51 5.46 -25.52
C SER A 49 -1.18 5.58 -24.75
N GLY A 50 -0.47 4.47 -24.56
CA GLY A 50 0.83 4.44 -23.88
C GLY A 50 0.78 4.30 -22.35
N LYS A 51 -0.32 3.79 -21.77
CA LYS A 51 -0.46 3.55 -20.32
C LYS A 51 0.73 2.83 -19.70
N THR A 52 1.07 1.64 -20.20
CA THR A 52 2.19 0.84 -19.71
C THR A 52 3.53 1.58 -19.85
N THR A 53 3.70 2.36 -20.92
CA THR A 53 4.90 3.21 -21.10
C THR A 53 4.95 4.34 -20.07
N PHE A 54 3.81 4.95 -19.76
CA PHE A 54 3.68 5.95 -18.72
C PHE A 54 3.97 5.37 -17.34
N VAL A 55 3.37 4.24 -16.98
CA VAL A 55 3.61 3.53 -15.71
C VAL A 55 5.08 3.20 -15.55
N ASN A 56 5.73 2.70 -16.60
CA ASN A 56 7.16 2.39 -16.58
C ASN A 56 8.01 3.63 -16.28
N LYS A 57 7.81 4.74 -17.02
CA LYS A 57 8.55 5.99 -16.80
C LYS A 57 8.28 6.59 -15.43
N LEU A 58 7.03 6.57 -14.98
CA LEU A 58 6.63 7.08 -13.67
C LEU A 58 7.30 6.30 -12.54
N THR A 59 7.31 4.98 -12.63
CA THR A 59 7.93 4.11 -11.62
C THR A 59 9.43 4.34 -11.54
N SER A 60 10.13 4.42 -12.67
CA SER A 60 11.57 4.71 -12.70
C SER A 60 11.87 6.08 -12.10
N PHE A 61 11.10 7.11 -12.48
CA PHE A 61 11.25 8.45 -11.92
C PHE A 61 11.05 8.48 -10.40
N LEU A 62 10.00 7.82 -9.89
CA LEU A 62 9.74 7.76 -8.44
C LEU A 62 10.84 7.00 -7.69
N SER A 63 11.36 5.93 -8.28
CA SER A 63 12.48 5.16 -7.72
C SER A 63 13.76 6.00 -7.64
N GLU A 64 14.06 6.81 -8.67
CA GLU A 64 15.20 7.73 -8.68
C GLU A 64 15.10 8.80 -7.57
N GLN A 65 13.87 9.19 -7.20
CA GLN A 65 13.60 10.11 -6.09
C GLN A 65 13.59 9.41 -4.71
N GLY A 66 13.98 8.14 -4.64
CA GLY A 66 13.99 7.36 -3.39
C GLY A 66 12.59 7.04 -2.84
N LYS A 67 11.54 7.12 -3.66
CA LYS A 67 10.17 6.79 -3.25
C LYS A 67 9.90 5.31 -3.39
N ARG A 68 9.23 4.72 -2.40
CA ARG A 68 8.87 3.30 -2.40
C ARG A 68 7.55 3.13 -3.16
N THR A 69 7.62 2.44 -4.29
CA THR A 69 6.48 2.18 -5.17
C THR A 69 6.03 0.72 -5.06
N TYR A 70 4.72 0.51 -5.20
CA TYR A 70 4.12 -0.81 -5.32
C TYR A 70 3.34 -0.89 -6.63
N ASN A 71 3.86 -1.64 -7.58
CA ASN A 71 3.33 -1.66 -8.94
C ASN A 71 2.45 -2.89 -9.15
N VAL A 72 1.27 -2.67 -9.72
CA VAL A 72 0.26 -3.70 -9.96
C VAL A 72 -0.08 -3.70 -11.45
N ASN A 73 0.14 -4.83 -12.13
CA ASN A 73 -0.29 -5.03 -13.51
C ASN A 73 -1.63 -5.78 -13.55
N LEU A 74 -2.67 -5.15 -14.08
CA LEU A 74 -3.99 -5.74 -14.28
C LEU A 74 -4.26 -6.13 -15.74
N ASP A 75 -3.33 -5.90 -16.67
CA ASP A 75 -3.51 -6.29 -18.07
C ASP A 75 -3.05 -7.73 -18.32
N PRO A 76 -3.96 -8.69 -18.62
CA PRO A 76 -3.59 -10.08 -18.89
C PRO A 76 -3.05 -10.28 -20.32
N ALA A 77 -3.24 -9.31 -21.22
CA ALA A 77 -2.87 -9.40 -22.64
C ALA A 77 -1.48 -8.82 -22.94
N VAL A 78 -0.82 -8.18 -21.97
CA VAL A 78 0.52 -7.61 -22.15
C VAL A 78 1.60 -8.71 -22.25
N LEU A 79 2.35 -8.70 -23.35
CA LEU A 79 3.38 -9.72 -23.63
C LEU A 79 4.61 -9.54 -22.73
N ASN A 80 5.09 -8.31 -22.58
CA ASN A 80 6.24 -7.96 -21.75
C ASN A 80 5.89 -6.77 -20.86
N VAL A 81 5.93 -6.96 -19.54
CA VAL A 81 5.84 -5.86 -18.59
C VAL A 81 7.25 -5.29 -18.44
N SER A 82 7.46 -4.05 -18.88
CA SER A 82 8.78 -3.39 -18.85
C SER A 82 9.16 -2.83 -17.48
N PHE A 83 8.30 -2.99 -16.46
CA PHE A 83 8.50 -2.54 -15.10
C PHE A 83 8.45 -3.71 -14.11
N THR A 84 9.10 -3.58 -12.95
CA THR A 84 9.02 -4.59 -11.89
C THR A 84 7.64 -4.51 -11.22
N ALA A 85 6.71 -5.36 -11.67
CA ALA A 85 5.40 -5.51 -11.05
C ALA A 85 5.52 -6.31 -9.74
N ASN A 86 4.96 -5.79 -8.66
CA ASN A 86 4.86 -6.52 -7.39
C ASN A 86 3.67 -7.48 -7.37
N ILE A 87 2.63 -7.18 -8.14
CA ILE A 87 1.46 -8.04 -8.38
C ILE A 87 1.22 -8.02 -9.89
N ASP A 88 1.13 -9.20 -10.50
CA ASP A 88 0.83 -9.36 -11.92
C ASP A 88 -0.33 -10.35 -12.10
N ILE A 89 -1.40 -9.90 -12.76
CA ILE A 89 -2.57 -10.74 -13.09
C ILE A 89 -2.17 -12.00 -13.88
N ARG A 90 -1.07 -11.95 -14.63
CA ARG A 90 -0.59 -13.07 -15.46
C ARG A 90 -0.13 -14.27 -14.65
N ASP A 91 0.25 -14.07 -13.39
CA ASP A 91 0.63 -15.15 -12.47
C ASP A 91 -0.60 -15.94 -11.98
N SER A 92 -1.73 -15.25 -11.85
CA SER A 92 -2.99 -15.85 -11.36
C SER A 92 -3.87 -16.35 -12.50
N VAL A 93 -3.83 -15.67 -13.66
CA VAL A 93 -4.68 -15.96 -14.80
C VAL A 93 -3.87 -16.01 -16.09
N LYS A 94 -3.69 -17.23 -16.61
CA LYS A 94 -3.02 -17.42 -17.90
C LYS A 94 -4.00 -17.21 -19.04
N TYR A 95 -3.92 -16.05 -19.67
CA TYR A 95 -4.74 -15.66 -20.82
C TYR A 95 -4.87 -16.75 -21.91
N LYS A 96 -3.75 -17.39 -22.30
CA LYS A 96 -3.75 -18.47 -23.30
C LYS A 96 -4.49 -19.73 -22.83
N GLU A 97 -4.45 -20.03 -21.53
CA GLU A 97 -5.18 -21.18 -20.97
C GLU A 97 -6.68 -20.86 -20.88
N VAL A 98 -7.05 -19.63 -20.53
CA VAL A 98 -8.45 -19.16 -20.53
C VAL A 98 -9.05 -19.26 -21.94
N MET A 99 -8.33 -18.79 -22.97
CA MET A 99 -8.77 -18.93 -24.37
C MET A 99 -9.03 -20.39 -24.76
N LYS A 100 -8.11 -21.31 -24.41
CA LYS A 100 -8.25 -22.74 -24.75
C LYS A 100 -9.36 -23.44 -23.95
N LYS A 101 -9.44 -23.18 -22.65
CA LYS A 101 -10.35 -23.87 -21.73
C LYS A 101 -11.81 -23.46 -21.97
N PHE A 102 -12.05 -22.19 -22.22
CA PHE A 102 -13.39 -21.63 -22.43
C PHE A 102 -13.73 -21.42 -23.91
N GLN A 103 -12.82 -21.78 -24.85
CA GLN A 103 -13.00 -21.63 -26.30
C GLN A 103 -13.40 -20.20 -26.70
N LEU A 104 -12.78 -19.23 -26.05
CA LEU A 104 -13.10 -17.81 -26.21
C LEU A 104 -12.17 -17.17 -27.25
N GLY A 105 -12.75 -16.26 -28.04
CA GLY A 105 -11.97 -15.29 -28.81
C GLY A 105 -11.21 -14.31 -27.91
N PRO A 106 -10.26 -13.54 -28.46
CA PRO A 106 -9.35 -12.70 -27.68
C PRO A 106 -10.05 -11.73 -26.72
N ASN A 107 -11.11 -11.05 -27.18
CA ASN A 107 -11.87 -10.12 -26.34
C ASN A 107 -12.62 -10.83 -25.20
N GLY A 108 -13.20 -12.01 -25.47
CA GLY A 108 -13.90 -12.80 -24.45
C GLY A 108 -12.93 -13.33 -23.38
N ALA A 109 -11.72 -13.69 -23.79
CA ALA A 109 -10.68 -14.14 -22.87
C ALA A 109 -10.14 -12.99 -21.99
N ILE A 110 -10.05 -11.76 -22.50
CA ILE A 110 -9.72 -10.58 -21.67
C ILE A 110 -10.79 -10.39 -20.58
N LEU A 111 -12.07 -10.32 -20.96
CA LEU A 111 -13.18 -10.10 -20.03
C LEU A 111 -13.25 -11.22 -18.97
N THR A 112 -13.10 -12.47 -19.39
CA THR A 112 -13.12 -13.62 -18.49
C THR A 112 -11.91 -13.62 -17.56
N SER A 113 -10.74 -13.23 -18.05
CA SER A 113 -9.54 -13.13 -17.21
C SER A 113 -9.70 -12.05 -16.14
N LEU A 114 -10.27 -10.90 -16.51
CA LEU A 114 -10.59 -9.82 -15.58
C LEU A 114 -11.65 -10.24 -14.56
N ASN A 115 -12.65 -11.02 -14.96
CA ASN A 115 -13.68 -11.52 -14.04
C ASN A 115 -13.12 -12.52 -13.02
N ILE A 116 -12.23 -13.43 -13.44
CA ILE A 116 -11.53 -14.35 -12.53
C ILE A 116 -10.65 -13.54 -11.55
N PHE A 117 -9.97 -12.51 -12.04
CA PHE A 117 -9.17 -11.64 -11.19
C PHE A 117 -10.00 -10.80 -10.23
N ALA A 118 -11.18 -10.32 -10.63
CA ALA A 118 -12.09 -9.60 -9.74
C ALA A 118 -12.46 -10.42 -8.49
N ALA A 119 -12.65 -11.74 -8.64
CA ALA A 119 -12.89 -12.65 -7.52
C ALA A 119 -11.68 -12.80 -6.57
N GLN A 120 -10.48 -12.41 -7.01
CA GLN A 120 -9.24 -12.44 -6.23
C GLN A 120 -8.77 -11.04 -5.83
N PHE A 121 -9.49 -9.99 -6.24
CA PHE A 121 -9.07 -8.61 -6.04
C PHE A 121 -8.96 -8.25 -4.55
N ASP A 122 -9.81 -8.83 -3.70
CA ASP A 122 -9.73 -8.66 -2.25
C ASP A 122 -8.37 -9.12 -1.69
N GLN A 123 -7.77 -10.17 -2.25
CA GLN A 123 -6.44 -10.63 -1.85
C GLN A 123 -5.36 -9.62 -2.25
N VAL A 124 -5.52 -8.99 -3.41
CA VAL A 124 -4.62 -7.92 -3.88
C VAL A 124 -4.71 -6.69 -2.97
N VAL A 125 -5.91 -6.27 -2.58
CA VAL A 125 -6.12 -5.17 -1.63
C VAL A 125 -5.46 -5.50 -0.29
N GLN A 126 -5.66 -6.70 0.26
CA GLN A 126 -5.03 -7.12 1.52
C GLN A 126 -3.50 -7.13 1.44
N LEU A 127 -2.91 -7.52 0.30
CA LEU A 127 -1.46 -7.47 0.10
C LEU A 127 -0.92 -6.03 0.09
N ILE A 128 -1.67 -5.10 -0.51
CA ILE A 128 -1.34 -3.67 -0.52
C ILE A 128 -1.45 -3.10 0.89
N GLU A 129 -2.54 -3.38 1.60
CA GLU A 129 -2.77 -2.90 2.98
C GLU A 129 -1.68 -3.34 3.95
N LYS A 130 -1.25 -4.61 3.89
CA LYS A 130 -0.15 -5.15 4.71
C LYS A 130 1.17 -4.40 4.52
N LYS A 131 1.36 -3.78 3.36
CA LYS A 131 2.58 -3.04 3.01
C LYS A 131 2.37 -1.52 3.02
N ALA A 132 1.14 -1.04 3.22
CA ALA A 132 0.78 0.36 3.05
C ALA A 132 1.66 1.31 3.89
N ASP A 133 2.00 0.90 5.11
CA ASP A 133 2.85 1.66 6.04
C ASP A 133 4.29 1.91 5.52
N GLN A 134 4.72 1.10 4.54
CA GLN A 134 6.06 1.13 3.97
C GLN A 134 6.07 1.65 2.53
N LEU A 135 4.94 2.15 2.03
CA LEU A 135 4.80 2.55 0.63
C LEU A 135 4.51 4.05 0.56
N ASP A 136 5.12 4.70 -0.43
CA ASP A 136 4.78 6.08 -0.78
C ASP A 136 3.71 6.11 -1.87
N TYR A 137 3.79 5.17 -2.83
CA TYR A 137 2.90 5.10 -3.99
C TYR A 137 2.48 3.67 -4.30
N VAL A 138 1.25 3.51 -4.78
CA VAL A 138 0.75 2.31 -5.44
C VAL A 138 0.39 2.69 -6.87
N VAL A 139 0.98 2.06 -7.88
CA VAL A 139 0.73 2.35 -9.29
C VAL A 139 0.06 1.15 -9.94
N ILE A 140 -1.12 1.35 -10.50
CA ILE A 140 -1.96 0.30 -11.08
C ILE A 140 -2.07 0.54 -12.59
N ASP A 141 -1.52 -0.38 -13.38
CA ASP A 141 -1.70 -0.43 -14.83
C ASP A 141 -2.94 -1.25 -15.17
N THR A 142 -3.77 -0.74 -16.07
CA THR A 142 -5.07 -1.35 -16.43
C THR A 142 -5.08 -1.82 -17.89
N PRO A 143 -5.94 -2.80 -18.24
CA PRO A 143 -6.12 -3.23 -19.61
C PRO A 143 -6.46 -2.09 -20.57
N GLY A 144 -6.07 -2.24 -21.84
CA GLY A 144 -6.39 -1.25 -22.87
C GLY A 144 -7.81 -1.30 -23.44
N GLN A 145 -8.54 -2.38 -23.20
CA GLN A 145 -9.91 -2.59 -23.67
C GLN A 145 -10.91 -2.29 -22.57
#